data_AF-A0AAV4WNK8-F1
#
_entry.id   AF-A0AAV4WNK8-F1
#
_cell.length_a   1.000
_cell.length_b   1.000
_cell.length_c   1.000
_cell.angle_alpha   90.00
_cell.angle_beta   90.00
_cell.angle_gamma   90.00
#
_symmetry.space_group_name_H-M   'P 1'
#
loop_
_entity.id
_entity.type
_entity.pdbx_description
1 polymer ?
#
loop_
_entity_poly.entity_id
_entity_poly.type
_entity_poly.pdbx_seq_one_letter_code
_entity_poly.pdbx_strand_id
1 'polypeptide(L)' 'MLAPGKPLPSVTWWRESVLLDDTYTVTPHGVVRNELEILSLKRHDLMAVFTCQASNNNFSQPAIAAVTVDMNCAPSCVF' A
#
# COMPACT_ATOMS: atom_id res chain seq x y z
N MET A 1 -12.23 -18.32 -9.61
CA MET A 1 -12.69 -16.92 -9.49
C MET A 1 -12.65 -16.58 -8.01
N LEU A 2 -11.77 -15.68 -7.56
CA LEU A 2 -11.74 -15.27 -6.15
C LEU A 2 -12.98 -14.41 -5.90
N ALA A 3 -13.83 -14.80 -4.94
CA ALA A 3 -15.03 -14.05 -4.62
C ALA A 3 -14.64 -12.69 -4.01
N PRO A 4 -15.21 -11.56 -4.46
CA PRO A 4 -14.98 -10.26 -3.84
C PRO A 4 -15.54 -10.26 -2.40
N GLY A 5 -14.80 -9.64 -1.49
CA GLY A 5 -15.19 -9.50 -0.08
C GLY A 5 -16.54 -8.80 0.07
N LYS A 6 -17.36 -9.24 1.03
CA LYS A 6 -18.65 -8.61 1.38
C LYS A 6 -18.67 -8.24 2.87
N PRO A 7 -18.91 -6.96 3.22
CA PRO A 7 -18.97 -5.80 2.33
C PRO A 7 -17.63 -5.58 1.61
N LEU A 8 -17.64 -4.76 0.54
CA LEU A 8 -16.41 -4.43 -0.19
C LEU A 8 -15.42 -3.77 0.78
N PRO A 9 -14.14 -4.18 0.78
CA PRO A 9 -13.15 -3.60 1.67
C PRO A 9 -12.78 -2.18 1.22
N SER A 10 -12.41 -1.31 2.17
CA SER A 10 -11.53 -0.18 1.87
C SER A 10 -10.11 -0.70 1.70
N VAL A 11 -9.36 -0.11 0.76
CA VAL A 11 -7.95 -0.45 0.52
C VAL A 11 -7.12 0.83 0.66
N THR A 12 -6.18 0.84 1.58
CA THR A 12 -5.42 2.03 1.99
C THR A 12 -3.92 1.73 2.04
N TRP A 13 -3.09 2.71 1.70
CA TRP A 13 -1.64 2.63 1.82
C TRP A 13 -1.10 3.37 3.03
N TRP A 14 -0.12 2.74 3.67
CA TRP A 14 0.53 3.24 4.87
C TRP A 14 2.04 3.13 4.73
N ARG A 15 2.76 4.04 5.37
CA ARG A 15 4.17 3.90 5.67
C ARG A 15 4.33 4.00 7.17
N GLU A 16 4.80 2.93 7.78
CA GLU A 16 4.80 2.76 9.24
C GLU A 16 3.39 2.95 9.81
N SER A 17 3.13 4.03 10.55
CA SER A 17 1.80 4.39 11.08
C SER A 17 1.16 5.60 10.40
N VAL A 18 1.76 6.08 9.30
CA VAL A 18 1.27 7.25 8.55
C VAL A 18 0.46 6.78 7.34
N LEU A 19 -0.79 7.22 7.26
CA LEU A 19 -1.65 7.02 6.10
C LEU A 19 -1.11 7.87 4.93
N LEU A 20 -0.85 7.21 3.80
CA LEU A 20 -0.37 7.85 2.58
C LEU A 20 -1.48 8.07 1.57
N ASP A 21 -2.38 7.09 1.44
CA ASP A 21 -3.47 7.12 0.47
C ASP A 21 -4.66 6.27 0.95
N ASP A 22 -5.83 6.89 1.02
CA ASP A 22 -7.12 6.25 1.31
C ASP A 22 -8.09 6.29 0.12
N THR A 23 -7.64 6.74 -1.04
CA THR A 23 -8.43 6.79 -2.26
C THR A 23 -8.33 5.47 -3.02
N TYR A 24 -9.46 4.79 -3.16
CA TYR A 24 -9.52 3.50 -3.86
C TYR A 24 -10.66 3.48 -4.86
N THR A 25 -10.53 2.60 -5.85
CA THR A 25 -11.53 2.42 -6.90
C THR A 25 -12.09 1.01 -6.86
N VAL A 26 -13.35 0.88 -7.28
CA VAL A 26 -13.97 -0.43 -7.50
C VAL A 26 -13.99 -0.68 -9.00
N THR A 27 -13.25 -1.69 -9.43
CA THR A 27 -13.23 -2.12 -10.83
C THR A 27 -14.61 -2.64 -11.27
N PRO A 28 -14.92 -2.69 -12.58
CA PRO A 28 -16.18 -3.23 -13.09
C PRO A 28 -16.47 -4.69 -12.68
N HIS A 29 -15.43 -5.44 -12.29
CA HIS A 29 -15.54 -6.82 -11.82
C HIS A 29 -15.75 -6.94 -10.30
N GLY A 30 -15.93 -5.82 -9.58
CA GLY A 30 -16.13 -5.79 -8.13
C GLY A 30 -14.86 -5.98 -7.30
N VAL A 31 -13.68 -5.87 -7.92
CA VAL A 31 -12.39 -5.88 -7.21
C VAL A 31 -12.04 -4.46 -6.80
N VAL A 32 -11.64 -4.27 -5.54
CA VAL A 32 -11.18 -2.98 -5.02
C VAL A 32 -9.67 -2.83 -5.27
N ARG A 33 -9.25 -1.68 -5.80
CA ARG A 33 -7.86 -1.38 -6.16
C ARG A 33 -7.45 -0.02 -5.62
N ASN A 34 -6.29 0.04 -5.00
CA ASN A 34 -5.60 1.27 -4.63
C ASN A 34 -4.17 1.21 -5.18
N GLU A 35 -3.77 2.21 -5.95
CA GLU A 35 -2.44 2.33 -6.56
C GLU A 35 -1.67 3.49 -5.95
N LEU A 36 -0.62 3.19 -5.19
CA LEU A 36 0.27 4.21 -4.65
C LEU A 36 1.33 4.60 -5.67
N GLU A 37 1.32 5.84 -6.12
CA GLU A 37 2.38 6.42 -6.96
C GLU A 37 3.38 7.20 -6.12
N ILE A 38 4.66 6.82 -6.17
CA ILE A 38 5.75 7.52 -5.49
C ILE A 38 6.61 8.21 -6.55
N LEU A 39 6.41 9.52 -6.74
CA LEU A 39 7.05 10.28 -7.81
C LEU A 39 8.58 10.35 -7.72
N SER A 40 9.13 10.34 -6.50
CA SER A 40 10.56 10.43 -6.27
C SER A 40 10.96 9.76 -4.97
N LEU A 41 11.79 8.72 -5.07
CA LEU A 41 12.41 8.07 -3.94
C LEU A 41 13.64 8.86 -3.48
N LYS A 42 13.77 9.01 -2.16
CA LYS A 42 14.91 9.66 -1.50
C LYS A 42 15.80 8.60 -0.86
N ARG A 43 17.04 8.97 -0.52
CA ARG A 43 18.00 8.06 0.13
C ARG A 43 17.47 7.45 1.44
N HIS A 44 16.68 8.22 2.20
CA HIS A 44 16.06 7.76 3.44
C HIS A 44 14.88 6.81 3.23
N ASP A 45 14.49 6.54 1.98
CA ASP A 45 13.48 5.53 1.63
C ASP A 45 14.10 4.15 1.41
N LEU A 46 15.42 3.99 1.57
CA LEU A 46 16.08 2.69 1.48
C LEU A 46 15.55 1.80 2.60
N MET A 47 15.07 0.61 2.22
CA MET A 47 14.39 -0.34 3.09
C MET A 47 13.09 0.20 3.69
N ALA A 48 12.52 1.29 3.15
CA ALA A 48 11.19 1.74 3.56
C ALA A 48 10.14 0.69 3.19
N VAL A 49 9.21 0.47 4.12
CA VAL A 49 8.13 -0.51 3.98
C VAL A 49 6.82 0.23 3.75
N PHE A 50 6.20 -0.05 2.61
CA PHE A 50 4.88 0.43 2.24
C PHE A 50 3.88 -0.70 2.45
N THR A 51 2.85 -0.43 3.23
CA THR A 51 1.87 -1.43 3.65
C THR A 51 0.52 -1.09 3.04
N CYS A 52 -0.02 -2.04 2.28
CA CYS A 52 -1.39 -2.00 1.80
C CYS A 52 -2.28 -2.76 2.79
N GLN A 53 -3.34 -2.10 3.23
CA GLN A 53 -4.29 -2.64 4.19
C GLN A 53 -5.68 -2.69 3.56
N ALA A 54 -6.30 -3.87 3.56
CA ALA A 54 -7.67 -4.08 3.13
C ALA A 54 -8.56 -4.38 4.34
N SER A 55 -9.54 -3.50 4.62
CA SER A 55 -10.46 -3.63 5.75
C SER A 55 -11.91 -3.65 5.29
N ASN A 56 -12.65 -4.70 5.64
CA ASN A 56 -14.08 -4.83 5.31
C ASN A 56 -15.01 -4.62 6.50
N ASN A 57 -14.50 -4.56 7.73
CA ASN A 57 -15.29 -4.31 8.93
C ASN A 57 -14.36 -3.96 10.11
N ASN A 58 -14.95 -3.61 11.26
CA ASN A 58 -14.23 -3.26 12.49
C ASN A 58 -14.04 -4.44 13.47
N PHE A 59 -14.36 -5.66 13.08
CA PHE A 59 -14.32 -6.86 13.94
C PHE A 59 -13.14 -7.78 13.60
N SER A 60 -12.93 -8.06 12.31
CA SER A 60 -11.82 -8.88 11.83
C SER A 60 -10.58 -8.02 11.60
N GLN A 61 -9.41 -8.62 11.81
CA GLN A 61 -8.15 -7.98 11.41
C GLN A 61 -8.15 -7.74 9.89
N PRO A 62 -7.64 -6.59 9.46
CA PRO A 62 -7.52 -6.28 8.04
C PRO A 62 -6.51 -7.22 7.37
N ALA A 63 -6.71 -7.50 6.10
CA ALA A 63 -5.69 -8.17 5.31
C ALA A 63 -4.55 -7.19 5.00
N ILE A 64 -3.31 -7.60 5.22
CA ILE A 64 -2.13 -6.76 5.09
C ILE A 64 -1.19 -7.37 4.05
N ALA A 65 -0.68 -6.53 3.15
CA ALA A 65 0.41 -6.85 2.25
C ALA A 65 1.45 -5.73 2.33
N ALA A 66 2.75 -6.08 2.22
CA ALA A 66 3.83 -5.12 2.33
C ALA A 66 4.79 -5.19 1.14
N VAL A 67 5.29 -4.03 0.74
CA VAL A 67 6.32 -3.85 -0.29
C VAL A 67 7.49 -3.14 0.37
N THR A 68 8.68 -3.73 0.27
CA THR A 68 9.92 -3.10 0.77
C THR A 68 10.69 -2.52 -0.40
N VAL A 69 11.09 -1.25 -0.29
CA VAL A 69 11.88 -0.57 -1.30
C VAL A 69 13.36 -0.86 -1.07
N ASP A 70 13.95 -1.64 -1.98
CA ASP A 70 15.39 -1.85 -2.04
C ASP A 70 15.98 -1.01 -3.18
N MET A 71 16.98 -0.20 -2.88
CA MET A 71 17.58 0.75 -3.81
C MET A 71 19.08 0.54 -3.93
N ASN A 72 19.56 0.38 -5.16
CA ASN A 72 20.97 0.45 -5.47
C ASN A 72 21.41 1.92 -5.56
N CYS A 73 22.07 2.44 -4.54
CA CYS A 73 22.69 3.77 -4.61
C CYS A 73 24.18 3.68 -4.99
N ALA A 74 24.57 4.40 -6.05
CA ALA A 74 25.96 4.65 -6.36
C ALA A 74 26.63 5.51 -5.26
N PRO A 75 27.97 5.45 -5.08
CA PRO A 75 28.67 6.14 -4.00
C PRO A 75 28.52 7.67 -3.98
N SER A 76 28.00 8.32 -5.03
CA SER A 76 27.70 9.76 -5.08
C SER A 76 26.43 10.16 -4.31
N CYS A 77 25.62 9.17 -3.93
CA CYS A 77 24.55 9.30 -2.97
C CYS A 77 25.22 9.40 -1.59
N VAL A 78 25.69 10.57 -1.15
CA VAL A 78 26.35 10.76 0.15
C VAL A 78 25.46 11.61 1.06
N PHE A 79 25.57 11.36 2.38
CA PHE A 79 24.78 11.90 3.48
C PHE A 79 24.67 13.42 3.52
#